data_AF-A0A8S1I8S3-F1
#
_entry.id   AF-A0A8S1I8S3-F1
#
_cell.length_a   1.000
_cell.length_b   1.000
_cell.length_c   1.000
_cell.angle_alpha   90.00
_cell.angle_beta   90.00
_cell.angle_gamma   90.00
#
_symmetry.space_group_name_H-M   'P 1'
#
loop_
_entity.id
_entity.type
_entity.pdbx_description
1 polymer ?
#
loop_
_entity_poly.entity_id
_entity_poly.type
_entity_poly.pdbx_seq_one_letter_code
_entity_poly.pdbx_strand_id
1 'polypeptide(L)'
;MTTDILNISEEQLVDYSKAHNEPSWMTELRKKALKLTETLEMPKPDKTKLRKWDFDSFKQHDVKGDVYQSLSQLPESSKRNY
;
A
#
# COMPACT_ATOMS: atom_id res chain seq x y z
N MET A 1 4.82 -22.85 -0.08
CA MET A 1 4.87 -21.42 0.23
C MET A 1 4.35 -20.76 -1.02
N THR A 2 3.10 -20.32 -1.02
CA THR A 2 2.47 -19.74 -2.20
C THR A 2 3.18 -18.42 -2.49
N THR A 3 3.77 -18.30 -3.67
CA THR A 3 4.33 -17.03 -4.14
C THR A 3 3.14 -16.15 -4.50
N ASP A 4 2.57 -15.52 -3.48
CA ASP A 4 1.44 -14.62 -3.65
C ASP A 4 1.97 -13.35 -4.33
N ILE A 5 1.66 -13.25 -5.61
CA ILE A 5 2.00 -12.14 -6.50
C ILE A 5 1.34 -10.91 -5.91
N LEU A 6 2.13 -9.91 -5.50
CA LEU A 6 1.60 -8.63 -5.03
C LEU A 6 0.63 -8.06 -6.07
N ASN A 7 -0.55 -7.58 -5.64
CA ASN A 7 -1.58 -7.03 -6.51
C ASN A 7 -1.24 -5.62 -7.04
N ILE A 8 0.04 -5.36 -7.34
CA ILE A 8 0.57 -4.04 -7.73
C ILE A 8 1.45 -4.21 -8.96
N SER A 9 1.16 -3.46 -10.03
CA SER A 9 1.98 -3.47 -11.25
C SER A 9 3.12 -2.43 -11.19
N GLU A 10 4.17 -2.63 -12.00
CA GLU A 10 5.25 -1.64 -12.13
C GLU A 10 4.74 -0.28 -12.65
N GLU A 11 3.74 -0.30 -13.53
CA GLU A 11 3.09 0.88 -14.09
C GLU A 11 2.38 1.70 -13.01
N GLN A 12 1.58 1.03 -12.17
CA GLN A 12 0.92 1.63 -11.01
C GLN A 12 1.92 2.30 -10.05
N LEU A 13 3.08 1.67 -9.83
CA LEU A 13 4.13 2.17 -8.96
C LEU A 13 4.82 3.42 -9.53
N VAL A 14 5.01 3.45 -10.85
CA VAL A 14 5.57 4.62 -11.56
C VAL A 14 4.58 5.77 -11.55
N ASP A 15 3.31 5.50 -11.81
CA ASP A 15 2.26 6.52 -11.80
C ASP A 15 2.05 7.09 -10.40
N TYR A 16 2.10 6.25 -9.37
CA TYR A 16 2.09 6.70 -7.97
C TYR A 16 3.28 7.62 -7.66
N SER A 17 4.49 7.22 -8.07
CA SER A 17 5.72 8.02 -7.84
C SER A 17 5.65 9.39 -8.53
N LYS A 18 5.14 9.43 -9.77
CA LYS A 18 4.90 10.67 -10.53
C LYS A 18 3.83 11.54 -9.85
N ALA A 19 2.72 10.94 -9.41
CA ALA A 19 1.64 11.66 -8.75
C ALA A 19 2.10 12.33 -7.44
N HIS A 20 3.04 11.70 -6.73
CA HIS A 20 3.62 12.21 -5.49
C HIS A 20 4.85 13.11 -5.71
N ASN A 21 5.18 13.42 -6.97
CA ASN A 21 6.29 14.28 -7.36
C ASN A 21 7.64 13.81 -6.77
N GLU A 22 7.82 12.49 -6.67
CA GLU A 22 8.99 11.88 -6.05
C GLU A 22 10.23 11.98 -6.95
N PRO A 23 11.45 12.03 -6.35
CA PRO A 23 12.69 11.98 -7.11
C PRO A 23 12.86 10.68 -7.92
N SER A 24 13.61 10.76 -9.01
CA SER A 24 13.89 9.61 -9.90
C SER A 24 14.49 8.41 -9.16
N TRP A 25 15.40 8.64 -8.21
CA TRP A 25 16.04 7.58 -7.43
C TRP A 25 15.04 6.76 -6.59
N MET A 26 13.95 7.38 -6.12
CA MET A 26 12.92 6.71 -5.31
C MET A 26 12.06 5.80 -6.19
N THR A 27 11.75 6.26 -7.41
CA THR A 27 11.06 5.45 -8.42
C THR A 27 11.87 4.20 -8.76
N GLU A 28 13.18 4.34 -8.98
CA GLU A 28 14.07 3.21 -9.26
C GLU A 28 14.18 2.24 -8.07
N LEU A 29 14.25 2.76 -6.84
CA LEU A 29 14.29 1.94 -5.64
C LEU A 29 13.03 1.10 -5.50
N ARG A 30 11.86 1.69 -5.75
CA ARG A 30 10.57 0.99 -5.74
C ARG A 30 10.49 -0.11 -6.80
N LYS A 31 10.95 0.16 -8.03
CA LYS A 31 11.06 -0.87 -9.09
C LYS A 31 11.97 -2.03 -8.68
N LYS A 32 13.12 -1.72 -8.05
CA LYS A 32 14.04 -2.76 -7.54
C LYS A 32 13.38 -3.57 -6.42
N ALA A 33 12.64 -2.92 -5.52
CA ALA A 33 11.93 -3.60 -4.44
C ALA A 33 10.87 -4.57 -4.96
N LEU A 34 10.07 -4.18 -5.98
CA LEU A 34 9.08 -5.06 -6.61
C LEU A 34 9.71 -6.32 -7.24
N LYS A 35 10.93 -6.22 -7.76
CA LYS A 35 11.68 -7.39 -8.27
C LYS A 35 12.21 -8.27 -7.15
N LEU A 36 12.58 -7.67 -6.02
CA LEU A 36 13.07 -8.41 -4.86
C LEU A 36 11.96 -9.17 -4.14
N THR A 37 10.71 -8.68 -4.18
CA THR A 37 9.58 -9.37 -3.55
C THR A 37 9.24 -10.72 -4.18
N GLU A 38 9.59 -10.93 -5.45
CA GLU A 38 9.45 -12.25 -6.10
C GLU A 38 10.47 -13.28 -5.61
N THR A 39 11.60 -12.82 -5.07
CA THR A 39 12.76 -13.67 -4.73
C THR A 39 12.98 -13.82 -3.23
N LEU A 40 12.53 -12.86 -2.42
CA LEU A 40 12.75 -12.85 -0.99
C LEU A 40 11.61 -13.57 -0.26
N GLU A 41 11.94 -14.56 0.56
CA GLU A 41 10.96 -15.18 1.45
C GLU A 41 10.46 -14.18 2.51
N MET A 42 9.19 -14.29 2.90
CA MET A 42 8.65 -13.47 3.98
C MET A 42 9.49 -13.60 5.26
N PRO A 43 9.74 -12.50 5.99
CA PRO A 43 10.43 -12.57 7.27
C PRO A 43 9.66 -13.49 8.22
N LYS A 44 10.38 -14.33 8.96
CA LYS A 44 9.82 -15.16 10.03
C LYS A 44 9.96 -14.41 11.36
N PRO A 45 8.98 -13.57 11.75
CA PRO A 45 9.04 -12.84 13.01
C PRO A 45 9.03 -13.82 14.19
N ASP A 46 10.05 -13.74 15.02
CA ASP A 46 10.25 -14.64 16.17
C ASP A 46 9.23 -14.37 17.30
N LYS A 47 8.82 -13.10 17.47
CA LYS A 47 7.99 -12.65 18.61
C LYS A 47 6.53 -12.32 18.26
N THR A 48 6.17 -12.28 16.98
CA THR A 48 4.81 -11.88 16.56
C THR A 48 4.29 -12.82 15.48
N LYS A 49 3.23 -13.58 15.78
CA LYS A 49 2.59 -14.44 14.78
C LYS A 49 1.80 -13.60 13.76
N LEU A 50 2.40 -13.25 12.63
CA LEU A 50 1.77 -12.50 11.53
C LEU A 50 0.76 -13.31 10.68
N ARG A 51 0.28 -14.47 11.16
CA ARG A 51 -0.62 -15.36 10.40
C ARG A 51 -2.03 -14.81 10.17
N LYS A 52 -2.44 -13.80 10.93
CA LYS A 52 -3.80 -13.21 10.88
C LYS A 52 -3.85 -11.85 10.21
N TRP A 53 -2.72 -11.35 9.71
CA TRP A 53 -2.66 -10.05 9.05
C TRP A 53 -3.00 -10.27 7.58
N ASP A 54 -4.01 -9.55 7.11
CA ASP A 54 -4.44 -9.58 5.72
C ASP A 54 -3.74 -8.43 4.99
N PHE A 55 -2.80 -8.79 4.12
CA PHE A 55 -2.02 -7.86 3.31
C PHE A 55 -2.43 -7.88 1.84
N ASP A 56 -3.49 -8.62 1.48
CA ASP A 56 -3.80 -8.92 0.08
C ASP A 56 -5.22 -8.49 -0.30
N SER A 57 -6.10 -8.24 0.67
CA SER A 57 -7.50 -7.86 0.39
C SER A 57 -7.71 -6.41 -0.03
N PHE A 58 -6.68 -5.57 -0.04
CA PHE A 58 -6.85 -4.18 -0.48
C PHE A 58 -7.01 -4.10 -2.00
N LYS A 59 -8.10 -3.46 -2.43
CA LYS A 59 -8.45 -3.30 -3.86
C LYS A 59 -7.64 -2.20 -4.56
N GLN A 60 -7.12 -1.23 -3.81
CA GLN A 60 -6.40 -0.08 -4.34
C GLN A 60 -5.23 0.29 -3.41
N HIS A 61 -4.05 0.51 -3.99
CA HIS A 61 -2.83 0.85 -3.24
C HIS A 61 -2.74 2.34 -2.87
N ASP A 62 -3.49 3.19 -3.57
CA ASP A 62 -3.51 4.64 -3.38
C ASP A 62 -4.88 5.09 -2.88
N VAL A 63 -4.91 5.94 -1.87
CA VAL A 63 -6.15 6.53 -1.36
C VAL A 63 -6.01 8.04 -1.44
N LYS A 64 -6.72 8.63 -2.40
CA LYS A 64 -6.81 10.09 -2.51
C LYS A 64 -7.71 10.60 -1.39
N GLY A 65 -7.10 11.27 -0.41
CA GLY A 65 -7.81 11.96 0.65
C GLY A 65 -8.26 13.34 0.18
N ASP A 66 -9.56 13.60 0.23
CA ASP A 66 -10.08 14.96 0.04
C ASP A 66 -9.92 15.77 1.32
N VAL A 67 -9.59 17.06 1.17
CA VAL A 67 -9.55 17.99 2.30
C VAL A 67 -10.98 18.33 2.72
N TYR A 68 -11.41 17.79 3.86
CA TYR A 68 -12.66 18.19 4.49
C TYR A 68 -12.48 19.53 5.22
N GLN A 69 -13.27 20.52 4.86
CA GLN A 69 -13.28 21.85 5.49
C GLN A 69 -14.02 21.84 6.83
N SER A 70 -14.85 20.83 7.10
CA SER A 70 -15.60 20.71 8.35
C SER A 70 -16.01 19.27 8.67
N LEU A 71 -16.25 19.00 9.95
CA LEU A 71 -16.65 17.68 10.45
C LEU A 71 -17.99 17.18 9.88
N SER A 72 -18.85 18.08 9.40
CA SER A 72 -20.12 17.73 8.76
C SER A 72 -19.94 17.06 7.40
N GLN A 73 -18.81 17.27 6.74
CA GLN A 73 -18.48 16.70 5.43
C GLN A 73 -17.91 15.28 5.51
N LEU A 74 -17.67 14.77 6.73
CA LEU A 74 -17.19 13.40 6.91
C LEU A 74 -18.28 12.38 6.51
N PRO A 75 -17.89 11.22 5.96
CA PRO A 75 -18.80 10.10 5.73
C PRO A 75 -19.51 9.66 7.02
N GLU A 76 -20.75 9.21 6.93
CA GLU A 76 -21.52 8.73 8.09
C GLU A 76 -20.84 7.59 8.85
N SER A 77 -20.10 6.73 8.15
CA SER A 77 -19.30 5.65 8.76
C SER A 77 -18.20 6.16 9.71
N SER A 78 -17.76 7.41 9.56
CA SER A 78 -16.72 8.04 10.36
C SER A 78 -17.29 9.03 11.39
N LYS A 79 -18.60 9.27 11.38
CA LYS A 79 -19.28 10.12 12.37
C LYS A 79 -19.59 9.28 13.61
N ARG A 80 -19.13 9.75 14.77
CA ARG A 80 -19.43 9.10 16.05
C ARG A 80 -20.91 9.34 16.38
N ASN A 81 -21.72 8.30 16.27
CA ASN A 81 -23.11 8.34 16.75
C ASN A 81 -23.09 8.41 18.28
N TYR A 82 -23.69 9.46 18.85
CA TYR A 82 -23.97 9.59 20.27
C TYR A 82 -25.45 9.38 20.54
#